data_AF-A0A165KN70-F1
#
_entry.id   AF-A0A165KN70-F1
#
_cell.length_a   1.000
_cell.length_b   1.000
_cell.length_c   1.000
_cell.angle_alpha   90.00
_cell.angle_beta   90.00
_cell.angle_gamma   90.00
#
_symmetry.space_group_name_H-M   'P 1'
#
loop_
_entity.id
_entity.type
_entity.pdbx_description
1 polymer ?
#
loop_
_entity_poly.entity_id
_entity_poly.type
_entity_poly.pdbx_seq_one_letter_code
_entity_poly.pdbx_strand_id
1 'polypeptide(L)'
;MLPIGPNVLDERASVIHTSVRDPDVRDNVAERDGRRCILPGASNECEAAHIIPLMKGDEYIKALTERKCSIRAAEDVIDDINDVRNGIFALGRVHIALGMRLAFLVVCQTPDFAMDVSDVPGPADMPTHTPKGCTLHVLKGSIVIGATPQAVIVESGSLVRIAGKDWPPAVLFDAVYASVVLKTFGVKTSVESMKEVWKDELSFGLSLGSLSERKRSATRYRTRGDDGVELDGLDMLNLVP
;
A
#
# COMPACT_ATOMS: atom_id res chain seq x y z
N MET A 1 15.78 12.52 -4.76
CA MET A 1 14.49 11.78 -4.66
C MET A 1 14.55 10.68 -5.71
N LEU A 2 14.47 9.41 -5.31
CA LEU A 2 14.47 8.30 -6.27
C LEU A 2 13.08 8.09 -6.87
N PRO A 3 12.98 7.70 -8.15
CA PRO A 3 11.72 7.39 -8.81
C PRO A 3 10.87 6.38 -8.06
N ILE A 4 9.63 6.76 -7.73
CA ILE A 4 8.60 5.80 -7.33
C ILE A 4 7.81 5.48 -8.59
N GLY A 5 7.72 4.20 -8.96
CA GLY A 5 7.01 3.80 -10.16
C GLY A 5 5.58 4.33 -10.17
N PRO A 6 5.11 5.00 -11.24
CA PRO A 6 3.75 5.55 -11.31
C PRO A 6 2.68 4.46 -11.32
N ASN A 7 3.09 3.20 -11.38
CA ASN A 7 2.27 2.00 -11.45
C ASN A 7 2.49 1.09 -10.23
N VAL A 8 3.01 1.59 -9.10
CA VAL A 8 3.16 0.80 -7.85
C VAL A 8 1.85 0.10 -7.47
N LEU A 9 0.72 0.78 -7.72
CA LEU A 9 -0.63 0.32 -7.40
C LEU A 9 -1.40 -0.17 -8.63
N ASP A 10 -0.77 -0.20 -9.80
CA ASP A 10 -1.40 -0.76 -10.98
C ASP A 10 -1.30 -2.28 -10.92
N GLU A 11 -2.45 -2.89 -10.64
CA GLU A 11 -2.61 -4.33 -10.58
C GLU A 11 -2.35 -5.01 -11.93
N ARG A 12 -2.58 -4.29 -13.03
CA ARG A 12 -2.36 -4.83 -14.39
C ARG A 12 -0.90 -4.81 -14.80
N ALA A 13 -0.08 -3.99 -14.14
CA ALA A 13 1.37 -3.97 -14.29
C ALA A 13 2.01 -5.02 -13.36
N SER A 14 1.64 -6.29 -13.55
CA SER A 14 2.23 -7.42 -12.82
C SER A 14 3.59 -7.77 -13.41
N VAL A 15 4.58 -7.97 -12.53
CA VAL A 15 5.88 -8.55 -12.87
C VAL A 15 5.76 -10.07 -12.75
N ILE A 16 5.01 -10.76 -13.63
CA ILE A 16 4.98 -12.23 -13.92
C ILE A 16 5.15 -13.24 -12.74
N HIS A 17 5.05 -12.82 -11.48
CA HIS A 17 5.33 -13.61 -10.30
C HIS A 17 4.02 -13.70 -9.52
N THR A 18 3.42 -14.88 -9.58
CA THR A 18 2.27 -15.24 -8.74
C THR A 18 2.82 -15.67 -7.40
N SER A 19 2.93 -14.73 -6.45
CA SER A 19 3.06 -15.13 -5.06
C SER A 19 1.75 -15.79 -4.62
N VAL A 20 1.85 -16.89 -3.88
CA VAL A 20 0.69 -17.57 -3.32
C VAL A 20 0.28 -16.79 -2.08
N ARG A 21 -1.02 -16.52 -1.96
CA ARG A 21 -1.56 -15.90 -0.75
C ARG A 21 -1.30 -16.84 0.43
N ASP A 22 -0.51 -16.37 1.38
CA ASP A 22 -0.34 -17.08 2.64
C ASP A 22 -1.63 -16.89 3.48
N PRO A 23 -2.30 -17.99 3.88
CA PRO A 23 -3.54 -17.92 4.65
C PRO A 23 -3.35 -17.24 6.01
N ASP A 24 -2.16 -17.29 6.58
CA ASP A 24 -1.87 -16.83 7.94
C ASP A 24 -1.60 -15.32 7.98
N VAL A 25 -1.34 -14.67 6.85
CA VAL A 25 -1.07 -13.22 6.76
C VAL A 25 -2.18 -12.41 7.40
N ARG A 26 -3.43 -12.83 7.20
CA ARG A 26 -4.58 -12.13 7.78
C ARG A 26 -4.54 -12.15 9.30
N ASP A 27 -4.33 -13.31 9.90
CA ASP A 27 -4.32 -13.47 11.35
C ASP A 27 -3.07 -12.82 11.96
N ASN A 28 -1.92 -12.93 11.31
CA ASN A 28 -0.68 -12.29 11.76
C ASN A 28 -0.76 -10.76 11.76
N VAL A 29 -1.31 -10.16 10.70
CA VAL A 29 -1.55 -8.70 10.62
C VAL A 29 -2.58 -8.27 11.67
N ALA A 30 -3.65 -9.05 11.84
CA ALA A 30 -4.64 -8.78 12.87
C ALA A 30 -4.03 -8.83 14.27
N GLU A 31 -3.22 -9.85 14.59
CA GLU A 31 -2.57 -9.99 15.90
C GLU A 31 -1.58 -8.87 16.19
N ARG A 32 -0.73 -8.50 15.22
CA ARG A 32 0.16 -7.33 15.34
C ARG A 32 -0.65 -6.08 15.70
N ASP A 33 -1.79 -5.90 15.04
CA ASP A 33 -2.66 -4.76 15.27
C ASP A 33 -3.58 -4.97 16.50
N GLY A 34 -3.43 -6.03 17.28
CA GLY A 34 -4.26 -6.31 18.46
C GLY A 34 -5.74 -6.51 18.12
N ARG A 35 -6.01 -7.10 16.95
CA ARG A 35 -7.32 -7.40 16.35
C ARG A 35 -8.25 -6.19 16.27
N ARG A 36 -7.69 -5.00 16.04
CA ARG A 36 -8.43 -3.74 15.90
C ARG A 36 -8.06 -3.05 14.59
N CYS A 37 -9.01 -2.38 13.96
CA CYS A 37 -8.72 -1.56 12.80
C CYS A 37 -7.70 -0.46 13.11
N ILE A 38 -6.96 -0.05 12.08
CA ILE A 38 -6.06 1.10 12.16
C ILE A 38 -6.82 2.43 12.26
N LEU A 39 -8.05 2.50 11.75
CA LEU A 39 -8.91 3.67 11.93
C LEU A 39 -9.69 3.57 13.24
N PRO A 40 -9.66 4.63 14.09
CA PRO A 40 -10.43 4.65 15.32
C PRO A 40 -11.94 4.63 15.04
N GLY A 41 -12.71 3.99 15.92
CA GLY A 41 -14.17 3.92 15.82
C GLY A 41 -14.73 2.98 14.73
N ALA A 42 -13.86 2.31 13.97
CA ALA A 42 -14.26 1.27 13.02
C ALA A 42 -14.86 0.05 13.74
N SER A 43 -15.78 -0.64 13.07
CA SER A 43 -16.36 -1.92 13.54
C SER A 43 -15.29 -3.02 13.64
N ASN A 44 -15.66 -4.17 14.20
CA ASN A 44 -14.79 -5.36 14.28
C ASN A 44 -14.59 -6.07 12.92
N GLU A 45 -15.10 -5.50 11.82
CA GLU A 45 -15.08 -6.09 10.47
C GLU A 45 -13.85 -5.63 9.67
N CYS A 46 -12.68 -5.77 10.29
CA CYS A 46 -11.40 -5.42 9.67
C CYS A 46 -10.84 -6.62 8.89
N GLU A 47 -10.16 -6.33 7.80
CA GLU A 47 -9.42 -7.29 7.01
C GLU A 47 -7.97 -6.84 6.83
N ALA A 48 -7.09 -7.80 6.58
CA ALA A 48 -5.71 -7.50 6.24
C ALA A 48 -5.63 -7.11 4.77
N ALA A 49 -5.06 -5.95 4.51
CA ALA A 49 -4.81 -5.42 3.18
C ALA A 49 -3.30 -5.26 2.96
N HIS A 50 -2.79 -5.75 1.84
CA HIS A 50 -1.41 -5.46 1.44
C HIS A 50 -1.27 -3.98 1.05
N ILE A 51 -0.21 -3.32 1.51
CA ILE A 51 0.12 -1.94 1.13
C ILE A 51 0.68 -1.93 -0.30
N ILE A 52 1.67 -2.80 -0.56
CA ILE A 52 2.14 -3.10 -1.91
C ILE A 52 1.41 -4.35 -2.40
N PRO A 53 0.67 -4.28 -3.53
CA PRO A 53 -0.16 -5.38 -3.97
C PRO A 53 0.61 -6.69 -4.15
N LEU A 54 0.00 -7.80 -3.71
CA LEU A 54 0.55 -9.17 -3.78
C LEU A 54 1.16 -9.51 -5.16
N MET A 55 0.49 -9.06 -6.24
CA MET A 55 0.90 -9.31 -7.62
C MET A 55 2.16 -8.59 -8.10
N LYS A 56 2.77 -7.75 -7.25
CA LYS A 56 4.10 -7.17 -7.50
C LYS A 56 5.22 -8.16 -7.20
N GLY A 57 4.99 -9.10 -6.29
CA GLY A 57 5.95 -10.15 -5.94
C GLY A 57 7.11 -9.69 -5.05
N ASP A 58 7.88 -10.68 -4.62
CA ASP A 58 8.96 -10.57 -3.64
C ASP A 58 10.11 -9.70 -4.15
N GLU A 59 10.50 -9.89 -5.42
CA GLU A 59 11.59 -9.14 -6.03
C GLU A 59 11.29 -7.63 -6.06
N TYR A 60 10.03 -7.27 -6.30
CA TYR A 60 9.60 -5.88 -6.32
C TYR A 60 9.67 -5.24 -4.94
N ILE A 61 9.07 -5.86 -3.92
CA ILE A 61 9.03 -5.28 -2.57
C ILE A 61 10.44 -5.21 -1.96
N LYS A 62 11.28 -6.22 -2.24
CA LYS A 62 12.69 -6.22 -1.86
C LYS A 62 13.43 -5.04 -2.47
N ALA A 63 13.36 -4.88 -3.80
CA ALA A 63 14.05 -3.80 -4.47
C ALA A 63 13.52 -2.41 -4.05
N LEU A 64 12.21 -2.30 -3.77
CA LEU A 64 11.60 -1.08 -3.25
C LEU A 64 12.14 -0.71 -1.87
N THR A 65 12.21 -1.68 -0.95
CA THR A 65 12.63 -1.45 0.43
C THR A 65 14.14 -1.29 0.57
N GLU A 66 14.96 -2.12 -0.11
CA GLU A 66 16.43 -2.04 -0.08
C GLU A 66 16.95 -0.68 -0.56
N ARG A 67 16.41 -0.15 -1.66
CA ARG A 67 16.89 1.12 -2.25
C ARG A 67 16.66 2.31 -1.32
N LYS A 68 15.58 2.30 -0.54
CA LYS A 68 15.25 3.35 0.44
C LYS A 68 15.87 3.10 1.81
N CYS A 69 16.22 1.86 2.13
CA CYS A 69 17.04 1.52 3.30
C CYS A 69 18.48 2.04 3.19
N SER A 70 18.98 2.42 2.01
CA SER A 70 20.27 3.15 1.95
C SER A 70 20.27 4.47 2.77
N ILE A 71 19.10 4.99 3.13
CA ILE A 71 18.89 6.18 3.95
C ILE A 71 18.33 5.82 5.34
N ARG A 72 17.84 4.58 5.55
CA ARG A 72 17.14 4.12 6.77
C ARG A 72 17.76 2.84 7.32
N ALA A 73 17.26 2.37 8.45
CA ALA A 73 17.86 1.25 9.15
C ALA A 73 17.65 -0.07 8.36
N ALA A 74 18.63 -0.98 8.39
CA ALA A 74 18.61 -2.20 7.59
C ALA A 74 17.44 -3.14 7.94
N GLU A 75 16.87 -3.00 9.13
CA GLU A 75 15.67 -3.70 9.56
C GLU A 75 14.39 -3.37 8.75
N ASP A 76 14.37 -2.29 7.96
CA ASP A 76 13.19 -1.92 7.15
C ASP A 76 13.11 -2.68 5.80
N VAL A 77 14.08 -3.54 5.47
CA VAL A 77 14.04 -4.37 4.26
C VAL A 77 13.01 -5.48 4.42
N ILE A 78 12.14 -5.60 3.41
CA ILE A 78 11.13 -6.66 3.29
C ILE A 78 11.42 -7.44 2.01
N ASP A 79 11.68 -8.73 2.13
CA ASP A 79 12.00 -9.62 1.01
C ASP A 79 10.90 -10.62 0.66
N ASP A 80 9.79 -10.64 1.41
CA ASP A 80 8.59 -11.43 1.14
C ASP A 80 7.37 -10.50 1.00
N ILE A 81 6.63 -10.61 -0.10
CA ILE A 81 5.42 -9.82 -0.33
C ILE A 81 4.30 -10.11 0.69
N ASN A 82 4.33 -11.29 1.31
CA ASN A 82 3.42 -11.71 2.38
C ASN A 82 3.92 -11.33 3.78
N ASP A 83 5.08 -10.67 3.90
CA ASP A 83 5.56 -10.17 5.20
C ASP A 83 4.47 -9.32 5.88
N VAL A 84 4.26 -9.56 7.17
CA VAL A 84 3.27 -8.86 8.01
C VAL A 84 3.44 -7.34 7.93
N ARG A 85 4.68 -6.87 7.75
CA ARG A 85 5.04 -5.46 7.57
C ARG A 85 4.58 -4.89 6.22
N ASN A 86 4.19 -5.70 5.25
CA ASN A 86 3.48 -5.23 4.04
C ASN A 86 1.95 -5.19 4.24
N GLY A 87 1.43 -5.50 5.44
CA GLY A 87 -0.01 -5.53 5.72
C GLY A 87 -0.49 -4.41 6.65
N ILE A 88 -1.73 -3.97 6.44
CA ILE A 88 -2.50 -3.14 7.38
C ILE A 88 -3.84 -3.80 7.72
N PHE A 89 -4.32 -3.67 8.96
CA PHE A 89 -5.64 -4.17 9.34
C PHE A 89 -6.69 -3.05 9.25
N ALA A 90 -7.47 -3.04 8.18
CA ALA A 90 -8.38 -1.94 7.83
C ALA A 90 -9.77 -2.46 7.47
N LEU A 91 -10.78 -1.59 7.50
CA LEU A 91 -12.11 -1.93 6.99
C LEU A 91 -12.05 -2.17 5.49
N GLY A 92 -12.87 -3.07 4.96
CA GLY A 92 -12.88 -3.39 3.52
C GLY A 92 -13.11 -2.18 2.61
N ARG A 93 -13.91 -1.19 3.04
CA ARG A 93 -14.08 0.07 2.29
C ARG A 93 -12.78 0.89 2.20
N VAL A 94 -11.97 0.88 3.25
CA VAL A 94 -10.66 1.56 3.29
C VAL A 94 -9.66 0.81 2.43
N HIS A 95 -9.69 -0.52 2.48
CA HIS A 95 -8.89 -1.38 1.62
C HIS A 95 -9.16 -1.10 0.14
N ILE A 96 -10.44 -1.08 -0.29
CA ILE A 96 -10.82 -0.75 -1.67
C ILE A 96 -10.38 0.67 -2.06
N ALA A 97 -10.45 1.63 -1.13
CA ALA A 97 -10.07 3.02 -1.41
C ALA A 97 -8.55 3.23 -1.48
N LEU A 98 -7.78 2.37 -0.80
CA LEU A 98 -6.32 2.45 -0.73
C LEU A 98 -5.73 2.39 -2.13
N GLY A 99 -4.91 3.37 -2.47
CA GLY A 99 -4.26 3.44 -3.78
C GLY A 99 -5.13 3.92 -4.94
N MET A 100 -6.44 4.01 -4.74
CA MET A 100 -7.34 4.62 -5.72
C MET A 100 -7.54 6.11 -5.45
N ARG A 101 -7.93 6.44 -4.21
CA ARG A 101 -8.33 7.81 -3.78
C ARG A 101 -7.84 8.16 -2.38
N LEU A 102 -7.34 7.15 -1.66
CA LEU A 102 -6.84 7.25 -0.30
C LEU A 102 -5.37 6.82 -0.27
N ALA A 103 -4.59 7.57 0.48
CA ALA A 103 -3.24 7.17 0.85
C ALA A 103 -3.00 7.52 2.32
N PHE A 104 -2.17 6.72 2.96
CA PHE A 104 -1.65 7.03 4.29
C PHE A 104 -0.40 7.86 4.12
N LEU A 105 -0.30 8.95 4.87
CA LEU A 105 0.95 9.66 5.05
C LEU A 105 1.47 9.27 6.43
N VAL A 106 2.51 8.44 6.44
CA VAL A 106 3.20 8.18 7.70
C VAL A 106 4.15 9.33 7.97
N VAL A 107 3.74 10.22 8.88
CA VAL A 107 4.60 11.26 9.42
C VAL A 107 5.50 10.61 10.47
N CYS A 108 6.50 9.90 9.97
CA CYS A 108 7.33 9.02 10.81
C CYS A 108 8.22 9.78 11.81
N GLN A 109 8.32 11.09 11.68
CA GLN A 109 8.96 12.00 12.64
C GLN A 109 8.46 13.40 12.25
N THR A 110 7.63 14.00 13.09
CA THR A 110 7.69 15.46 13.18
C THR A 110 8.90 15.81 14.06
N PRO A 111 9.74 16.75 13.61
CA PRO A 111 9.60 17.53 12.39
C PRO A 111 10.13 16.80 11.15
N ASP A 112 9.38 16.81 10.04
CA ASP A 112 9.98 16.64 8.71
C ASP A 112 10.68 17.97 8.36
N PHE A 113 11.60 18.01 7.39
CA PHE A 113 12.34 19.23 7.06
C PHE A 113 11.44 20.43 6.69
N ALA A 114 10.16 20.16 6.38
CA ALA A 114 9.14 21.14 5.98
C ALA A 114 8.08 21.44 7.06
N MET A 115 8.05 20.73 8.20
CA MET A 115 7.02 20.88 9.22
C MET A 115 7.62 20.85 10.61
N ASP A 116 7.35 21.85 11.44
CA ASP A 116 7.67 21.83 12.87
C ASP A 116 6.70 20.88 13.61
N VAL A 117 7.11 20.40 14.79
CA VAL A 117 6.24 19.66 15.71
C VAL A 117 4.98 20.46 16.04
N SER A 118 5.08 21.81 16.08
CA SER A 118 3.93 22.69 16.29
C SER A 118 2.92 22.73 15.13
N ASP A 119 3.31 22.33 13.92
CA ASP A 119 2.45 22.40 12.74
C ASP A 119 1.44 21.23 12.69
N VAL A 120 1.68 20.17 13.47
CA VAL A 120 0.76 19.05 13.61
C VAL A 120 0.04 19.16 14.96
N PRO A 121 -1.24 19.58 14.99
CA PRO A 121 -1.98 19.69 16.25
C PRO A 121 -2.09 18.33 16.93
N GLY A 122 -1.30 18.14 17.98
CA GLY A 122 -1.38 17.00 18.87
C GLY A 122 -2.43 17.22 19.97
N PRO A 123 -2.96 16.14 20.59
CA PRO A 123 -3.71 16.27 21.83
C PRO A 123 -2.86 17.00 22.87
N ALA A 124 -3.45 17.96 23.60
CA ALA A 124 -2.76 18.89 24.50
C ALA A 124 -1.91 18.24 25.61
N ASP A 125 -2.04 16.92 25.83
CA ASP A 125 -1.41 16.16 26.90
C ASP A 125 -0.32 15.18 26.44
N MET A 126 0.10 15.20 25.17
CA MET A 126 1.15 14.27 24.71
C MET A 126 2.56 14.83 24.99
N PRO A 127 3.45 14.06 25.65
CA PRO A 127 4.80 14.51 25.96
C PRO A 127 5.59 14.90 24.70
N THR A 128 6.45 15.91 24.85
CA THR A 128 7.32 16.56 23.84
C THR A 128 8.31 15.65 23.10
N HIS A 129 8.29 14.34 23.36
CA HIS A 129 8.91 13.31 22.53
C HIS A 129 7.79 12.68 21.69
N THR A 130 7.49 13.30 20.55
CA THR A 130 6.32 12.97 19.74
C THR A 130 6.26 11.48 19.40
N PRO A 131 5.14 10.79 19.67
CA PRO A 131 4.93 9.45 19.15
C PRO A 131 4.95 9.51 17.61
N LYS A 132 5.58 8.53 16.96
CA LYS A 132 5.41 8.31 15.52
C LYS A 132 3.92 8.34 15.21
N GLY A 133 3.48 9.26 14.35
CA GLY A 133 2.09 9.47 13.99
C GLY A 133 1.85 9.06 12.53
N CYS A 134 0.70 8.50 12.22
CA CYS A 134 0.27 8.26 10.86
C CYS A 134 -1.02 9.03 10.65
N THR A 135 -1.08 9.84 9.59
CA THR A 135 -2.29 10.57 9.20
C THR A 135 -2.84 9.95 7.93
N LEU A 136 -4.17 9.89 7.85
CA LEU A 136 -4.87 9.48 6.66
C LEU A 136 -5.12 10.68 5.76
N HIS A 137 -4.73 10.60 4.49
CA HIS A 137 -4.97 11.66 3.52
C HIS A 137 -5.97 11.19 2.45
N VAL A 138 -7.10 11.90 2.38
CA VAL A 138 -8.13 11.64 1.38
C VAL A 138 -7.95 12.66 0.26
N LEU A 139 -7.37 12.23 -0.87
CA LEU A 139 -7.01 13.16 -1.95
C LEU A 139 -8.17 13.44 -2.91
N LYS A 140 -9.20 12.60 -2.95
CA LYS A 140 -10.36 12.79 -3.83
C LYS A 140 -11.65 12.23 -3.24
N GLY A 141 -12.63 13.10 -3.00
CA GLY A 141 -13.97 12.77 -2.48
C GLY A 141 -13.97 12.48 -0.98
N SER A 142 -15.02 11.82 -0.50
CA SER A 142 -15.19 11.43 0.90
C SER A 142 -15.24 9.92 1.05
N ILE A 143 -14.82 9.43 2.22
CA ILE A 143 -14.94 8.03 2.61
C ILE A 143 -15.90 7.98 3.78
N VAL A 144 -16.94 7.17 3.63
CA VAL A 144 -17.98 7.01 4.65
C VAL A 144 -17.90 5.60 5.19
N ILE A 145 -17.64 5.50 6.49
CA ILE A 145 -17.56 4.26 7.25
C ILE A 145 -18.85 4.07 8.04
N GLY A 146 -19.30 2.82 8.18
CA GLY A 146 -20.49 2.47 8.97
C GLY A 146 -21.79 2.47 8.16
N ALA A 147 -22.87 2.07 8.83
CA ALA A 147 -24.23 2.15 8.33
C ALA A 147 -24.92 3.41 8.90
N THR A 148 -25.84 3.99 8.14
CA THR A 148 -26.69 5.08 8.63
C THR A 148 -27.57 4.60 9.80
N PRO A 149 -27.75 5.39 10.87
CA PRO A 149 -27.28 6.77 11.08
C PRO A 149 -25.88 6.91 11.69
N GLN A 150 -25.20 5.82 12.05
CA GLN A 150 -23.85 5.85 12.67
C GLN A 150 -22.71 6.01 11.64
N ALA A 151 -23.01 6.57 10.47
CA ALA A 151 -22.03 6.74 9.41
C ALA A 151 -21.04 7.85 9.79
N VAL A 152 -19.74 7.53 9.76
CA VAL A 152 -18.66 8.47 10.04
C VAL A 152 -17.96 8.82 8.74
N ILE A 153 -17.83 10.12 8.45
CA ILE A 153 -17.01 10.61 7.34
C ILE A 153 -15.56 10.63 7.82
N VAL A 154 -14.69 9.97 7.06
CA VAL A 154 -13.26 9.99 7.33
C VAL A 154 -12.67 11.25 6.71
N GLU A 155 -12.24 12.17 7.57
CA GLU A 155 -11.64 13.44 7.15
C GLU A 155 -10.16 13.27 6.82
N SER A 156 -9.68 14.03 5.84
CA SER A 156 -8.24 14.11 5.58
C SER A 156 -7.54 14.71 6.80
N GLY A 157 -6.41 14.15 7.21
CA GLY A 157 -5.71 14.49 8.44
C GLY A 157 -6.12 13.65 9.66
N SER A 158 -7.09 12.74 9.52
CA SER A 158 -7.48 11.83 10.59
C SER A 158 -6.28 11.00 11.08
N LEU A 159 -6.12 10.89 12.39
CA LEU A 159 -5.07 10.07 12.99
C LEU A 159 -5.36 8.58 12.81
N VAL A 160 -4.31 7.83 12.51
CA VAL A 160 -4.31 6.39 12.33
C VAL A 160 -3.53 5.76 13.47
N ARG A 161 -4.07 4.68 14.02
CA ARG A 161 -3.41 3.89 15.05
C ARG A 161 -2.24 3.14 14.43
N ILE A 162 -1.08 3.27 15.05
CA ILE A 162 0.16 2.55 14.70
C ILE A 162 0.33 1.39 15.69
N ALA A 163 0.66 0.20 15.19
CA ALA A 163 1.12 -0.90 16.03
C ALA A 163 2.57 -0.66 16.46
N GLY A 164 2.95 -1.10 17.66
CA GLY A 164 4.28 -0.82 18.19
C GLY A 164 5.40 -1.59 17.49
N LYS A 165 5.25 -2.90 17.34
CA LYS A 165 6.25 -3.80 16.75
C LYS A 165 5.82 -4.20 15.33
N ASP A 166 6.79 -4.36 14.43
CA ASP A 166 6.57 -4.87 13.07
C ASP A 166 5.56 -4.02 12.25
N TRP A 167 5.48 -2.72 12.57
CA TRP A 167 4.70 -1.76 11.80
C TRP A 167 5.29 -1.61 10.39
N PRO A 168 4.46 -1.39 9.36
CA PRO A 168 4.97 -1.23 8.02
C PRO A 168 5.99 -0.09 7.90
N PRO A 169 7.14 -0.33 7.23
CA PRO A 169 8.13 0.69 6.97
C PRO A 169 7.52 1.87 6.20
N ALA A 170 7.93 3.10 6.56
CA ALA A 170 7.40 4.31 5.93
C ALA A 170 7.63 4.36 4.41
N VAL A 171 8.64 3.66 3.87
CA VAL A 171 8.87 3.56 2.42
C VAL A 171 7.66 2.99 1.67
N LEU A 172 6.92 2.03 2.27
CA LEU A 172 5.76 1.46 1.62
C LEU A 172 4.65 2.52 1.48
N PHE A 173 4.40 3.27 2.55
CA PHE A 173 3.42 4.35 2.53
C PHE A 173 3.84 5.50 1.62
N ASP A 174 5.12 5.88 1.60
CA ASP A 174 5.63 6.89 0.67
C ASP A 174 5.39 6.49 -0.79
N ALA A 175 5.61 5.21 -1.12
CA ALA A 175 5.41 4.67 -2.46
C ALA A 175 3.93 4.75 -2.87
N VAL A 176 3.03 4.34 -1.97
CA VAL A 176 1.59 4.43 -2.19
C VAL A 176 1.15 5.89 -2.31
N TYR A 177 1.57 6.75 -1.38
CA TYR A 177 1.21 8.16 -1.36
C TYR A 177 1.63 8.88 -2.63
N ALA A 178 2.89 8.72 -3.06
CA ALA A 178 3.37 9.30 -4.30
C ALA A 178 2.56 8.80 -5.51
N SER A 179 2.23 7.51 -5.56
CA SER A 179 1.40 6.93 -6.62
C SER A 179 0.00 7.55 -6.65
N VAL A 180 -0.66 7.75 -5.51
CA VAL A 180 -2.00 8.37 -5.45
C VAL A 180 -1.94 9.85 -5.80
N VAL A 181 -0.92 10.58 -5.36
CA VAL A 181 -0.69 11.99 -5.72
C VAL A 181 -0.51 12.12 -7.23
N LEU A 182 0.35 11.31 -7.84
CA LEU A 182 0.55 11.30 -9.30
C LEU A 182 -0.73 10.97 -10.06
N LYS A 183 -1.54 10.02 -9.56
CA LYS A 183 -2.82 9.68 -10.17
C LYS A 183 -3.87 10.80 -10.04
N THR A 184 -3.83 11.55 -8.95
CA THR A 184 -4.83 12.58 -8.64
C THR A 184 -4.51 13.92 -9.27
N PHE A 185 -3.24 14.34 -9.21
CA PHE A 185 -2.77 15.66 -9.61
C PHE A 185 -1.80 15.64 -10.79
N GLY A 186 -1.32 14.47 -11.20
CA GLY A 186 -0.34 14.36 -12.28
C GLY A 186 -0.92 14.77 -13.63
N VAL A 187 -0.16 15.60 -14.35
CA VAL A 187 -0.46 15.92 -15.75
C VAL A 187 -0.13 14.70 -16.60
N LYS A 188 -1.09 14.25 -17.42
CA LYS A 188 -0.99 13.01 -18.20
C LYS A 188 0.33 12.88 -18.97
N THR A 189 0.74 13.93 -19.68
CA THR A 189 1.99 13.95 -20.47
C THR A 189 3.23 13.78 -19.60
N SER A 190 3.28 14.46 -18.44
CA SER A 190 4.39 14.31 -17.48
C SER A 190 4.45 12.91 -16.89
N VAL A 191 3.29 12.33 -16.54
CA VAL A 191 3.21 10.95 -16.03
C VAL A 191 3.67 9.95 -17.09
N GLU A 192 3.28 10.13 -18.35
CA GLU A 192 3.75 9.31 -19.47
C GLU A 192 5.25 9.45 -19.70
N SER A 193 5.80 10.67 -19.66
CA SER A 193 7.24 10.89 -19.75
C SER A 193 8.01 10.20 -18.62
N MET A 194 7.51 10.28 -17.37
CA MET A 194 8.12 9.55 -16.25
C MET A 194 8.05 8.03 -16.44
N LYS A 195 6.93 7.51 -16.96
CA LYS A 195 6.81 6.08 -17.30
C LYS A 195 7.88 5.66 -18.30
N GLU A 196 8.09 6.43 -19.36
CA GLU A 196 9.11 6.12 -20.37
C GLU A 196 10.53 6.15 -19.80
N VAL A 197 10.89 7.20 -19.05
CA VAL A 197 12.21 7.33 -18.42
C VAL A 197 12.48 6.16 -17.47
N TRP A 198 11.44 5.69 -16.77
CA TRP A 198 11.59 4.68 -15.74
C TRP A 198 11.28 3.26 -16.21
N LYS A 199 10.97 3.01 -17.49
CA LYS A 199 10.79 1.63 -18.00
C LYS A 199 12.01 0.76 -17.70
N ASP A 200 13.20 1.33 -17.85
CA ASP A 200 14.46 0.61 -17.66
C ASP A 200 14.80 0.46 -16.17
N GLU A 201 14.46 1.44 -15.31
CA GLU A 201 14.71 1.38 -13.87
C GLU A 201 13.68 0.56 -13.07
N LEU A 202 12.40 0.59 -13.50
CA LEU A 202 11.27 -0.13 -12.89
C LEU A 202 11.19 -1.59 -13.32
N SER A 203 12.03 -2.00 -14.28
CA SER A 203 12.33 -3.42 -14.46
C SER A 203 13.22 -3.96 -13.33
N PHE A 204 13.69 -3.11 -12.41
CA PHE A 204 14.52 -3.47 -11.25
C PHE A 204 15.77 -4.30 -11.62
N GLY A 205 16.32 -4.11 -12.83
CA GLY A 205 17.44 -4.90 -13.33
C GLY A 205 17.06 -6.30 -13.85
N LEU A 206 15.76 -6.65 -13.85
CA LEU A 206 15.25 -7.82 -14.57
C LEU A 206 15.22 -7.49 -16.06
N SER A 207 16.14 -8.09 -16.83
CA SER A 207 16.16 -7.96 -18.29
C SER A 207 14.77 -8.27 -18.88
N LEU A 208 14.22 -7.33 -19.67
CA LEU A 208 12.98 -7.54 -20.43
C LEU A 208 13.02 -8.82 -21.29
N GLY A 209 14.21 -9.25 -21.72
CA GLY A 209 14.42 -10.50 -22.43
C GLY A 209 14.01 -11.73 -21.59
N SER A 210 14.41 -11.76 -20.32
CA SER A 210 14.05 -12.82 -19.35
C SER A 210 12.55 -12.84 -19.05
N LEU A 211 11.90 -11.67 -19.04
CA LEU A 211 10.46 -11.52 -18.85
C LEU A 211 9.68 -12.06 -20.05
N SER A 212 10.16 -11.83 -21.28
CA SER A 212 9.50 -12.29 -22.51
C SER A 212 9.56 -13.82 -22.71
N GLU A 213 10.69 -14.45 -22.34
CA GLU A 213 10.86 -15.90 -22.40
C GLU A 213 10.06 -16.62 -21.31
N ARG A 214 9.99 -16.06 -20.10
CA ARG A 214 9.22 -16.64 -18.99
C ARG A 214 7.71 -16.51 -19.20
N LYS A 215 7.23 -15.42 -19.81
CA LYS A 215 5.80 -15.27 -20.18
C LYS A 215 5.33 -16.37 -21.14
N ARG A 216 6.17 -16.80 -22.09
CA ARG A 216 5.89 -17.91 -23.01
C ARG A 216 5.77 -19.26 -22.29
N SER A 217 6.51 -19.44 -21.20
CA SER A 217 6.47 -20.67 -20.38
C SER A 217 5.23 -20.73 -19.47
N ALA A 218 4.83 -19.61 -18.85
CA ALA A 218 3.63 -19.55 -18.00
C ALA A 218 2.32 -19.75 -18.80
N THR A 219 2.23 -19.24 -20.03
CA THR A 219 1.06 -19.46 -20.90
C THR A 219 0.89 -20.93 -21.29
N ARG A 220 1.97 -21.72 -21.37
CA ARG A 220 1.88 -23.18 -21.62
C ARG A 220 1.33 -23.98 -20.43
N TYR A 221 1.46 -23.47 -19.21
CA TYR A 221 0.94 -24.15 -18.01
C TYR A 221 -0.57 -23.90 -17.83
N ARG A 222 -1.06 -22.69 -18.17
CA ARG A 222 -2.48 -22.32 -18.07
C ARG A 222 -3.41 -23.08 -19.00
N THR A 223 -2.94 -23.60 -20.14
CA THR A 223 -3.78 -24.41 -21.05
C THR A 223 -4.00 -25.84 -20.58
N ARG A 224 -3.44 -26.26 -19.43
CA ARG A 224 -3.48 -27.66 -18.98
C ARG A 224 -4.16 -27.89 -17.62
N GLY A 225 -4.64 -26.85 -16.95
CA GLY A 225 -5.18 -26.96 -15.59
C GLY A 225 -6.47 -26.16 -15.37
N ASP A 226 -7.57 -26.90 -15.49
CA ASP A 226 -8.68 -26.97 -14.54
C ASP A 226 -9.85 -25.96 -14.56
N ASP A 227 -11.02 -26.59 -14.48
CA ASP A 227 -12.37 -26.07 -14.32
C ASP A 227 -12.61 -25.77 -12.84
N GLY A 228 -12.63 -24.49 -12.47
CA GLY A 228 -12.93 -24.08 -11.10
C GLY A 228 -12.97 -22.57 -10.97
N VAL A 229 -14.10 -21.98 -11.33
CA VAL A 229 -14.31 -20.52 -11.24
C VAL A 229 -14.64 -20.18 -9.78
N GLU A 230 -13.63 -19.81 -9.01
CA GLU A 230 -13.77 -19.05 -7.77
C GLU A 230 -13.58 -17.57 -8.12
N LEU A 231 -14.58 -16.75 -7.79
CA LEU A 231 -14.68 -15.36 -8.25
C LEU A 231 -13.57 -14.50 -7.59
N ASP A 232 -12.74 -13.87 -8.42
CA ASP A 232 -11.66 -12.97 -8.01
C ASP A 232 -12.23 -11.57 -7.72
N GLY A 233 -11.50 -10.71 -6.99
CA GLY A 233 -11.93 -9.35 -6.62
C GLY A 233 -12.31 -8.44 -7.81
N LEU A 234 -11.99 -8.86 -9.03
CA LEU A 234 -12.45 -8.24 -10.28
C LEU A 234 -13.93 -8.51 -10.61
N ASP A 235 -14.53 -9.58 -10.10
CA ASP A 235 -15.95 -9.90 -10.31
C ASP A 235 -16.87 -9.01 -9.46
N MET A 236 -16.35 -8.43 -8.37
CA MET A 236 -17.10 -7.45 -7.55
C MET A 236 -17.20 -6.07 -8.20
N LEU A 237 -16.33 -5.74 -9.17
CA LEU A 237 -16.38 -4.46 -9.87
C LEU A 237 -17.44 -4.42 -11.00
N ASN A 238 -18.05 -5.58 -11.31
CA ASN A 238 -19.13 -5.69 -12.30
C ASN A 238 -20.53 -5.80 -11.66
N LEU A 239 -20.63 -5.75 -10.32
CA LEU A 239 -21.88 -5.96 -9.57
C LEU A 239 -22.46 -4.69 -8.91
N VAL A 240 -21.99 -3.51 -9.28
CA VAL A 240 -22.62 -2.25 -8.88
C VAL A 240 -23.24 -1.59 -10.12
N PRO A 241 -24.57 -1.36 -10.16
CA PRO A 241 -25.24 -0.69 -11.28
C PRO A 241 -24.83 0.77 -11.43
#